data_AF-A0A7G9B1J8-F1
#
_entry.id   AF-A0A7G9B1J8-F1
#
_cell.length_a   1.000
_cell.length_b   1.000
_cell.length_c   1.000
_cell.angle_alpha   90.00
_cell.angle_beta   90.00
_cell.angle_gamma   90.00
#
_symmetry.space_group_name_H-M   'P 1'
#
loop_
_entity.id
_entity.type
_entity.pdbx_description
1 polymer ?
#
loop_
_entity_poly.entity_id
_entity_poly.type
_entity_poly.pdbx_seq_one_letter_code
_entity_poly.pdbx_strand_id
1 'polypeptide(L)'
;MKEFQKFYVWGMNAKFYMGIYFAALVFLSGLVTALSGGDSLKLIHLLQMLLLAMVVALAQVLLLEGKRTYSKREMGWRSALWVAGATGATVICALAFGWMEGLGSWCPWLLGLFMAFGCCAMLLGLKFERDADTVHLERELEAYKKGDRK
;
A
#
# COMPACT_ATOMS: atom_id res chain seq x y z
N MET A 1 15.43 23.93 -1.62
CA MET A 1 14.29 23.81 -2.58
C MET A 1 14.10 22.39 -3.09
N LYS A 2 15.08 21.78 -3.79
CA LYS A 2 14.93 20.41 -4.37
C LYS A 2 14.68 19.31 -3.32
N GLU A 3 15.36 19.35 -2.18
CA GLU A 3 15.18 18.35 -1.11
C GLU A 3 13.83 18.50 -0.39
N PHE A 4 13.33 19.73 -0.21
CA PHE A 4 11.99 19.97 0.34
C PHE A 4 10.90 19.46 -0.62
N GLN A 5 11.05 19.69 -1.93
CA GLN A 5 10.12 19.16 -2.93
C GLN A 5 10.11 17.63 -2.95
N LYS A 6 11.28 16.97 -2.89
CA LYS A 6 11.37 15.51 -2.78
C LYS A 6 10.71 14.99 -1.52
N PHE A 7 10.95 15.63 -0.37
CA PHE A 7 10.33 15.26 0.90
C PHE A 7 8.81 15.46 0.87
N TYR A 8 8.34 16.54 0.25
CA TYR A 8 6.92 16.83 0.10
C TYR A 8 6.20 15.79 -0.76
N VAL A 9 6.77 15.44 -1.92
CA VAL A 9 6.23 14.38 -2.80
C VAL A 9 6.27 13.03 -2.10
N TRP A 10 7.36 12.71 -1.41
CA TRP A 10 7.48 11.50 -0.59
C TRP A 10 6.37 11.40 0.46
N GLY A 11 6.11 12.49 1.19
CA GLY A 11 5.05 12.54 2.19
C GLY A 11 3.65 12.48 1.58
N MET A 12 3.45 13.02 0.39
CA MET A 12 2.18 12.96 -0.34
C MET A 12 1.85 11.53 -0.78
N ASN A 13 2.82 10.82 -1.38
CA ASN A 13 2.67 9.41 -1.77
C ASN A 13 2.40 8.53 -0.54
N ALA A 14 3.15 8.72 0.55
CA ALA A 14 2.94 7.98 1.79
C ALA A 14 1.52 8.16 2.36
N LYS A 15 0.99 9.39 2.36
CA LYS A 15 -0.38 9.68 2.81
C LYS A 15 -1.44 9.01 1.94
N PHE A 16 -1.23 9.00 0.63
CA PHE A 16 -2.15 8.36 -0.31
C PHE A 16 -2.24 6.85 -0.05
N TYR A 17 -1.09 6.17 0.04
CA TYR A 17 -1.04 4.74 0.35
C TYR A 17 -1.62 4.42 1.72
N MET A 18 -1.30 5.24 2.73
CA MET A 18 -1.85 5.09 4.08
C MET A 18 -3.38 5.16 4.06
N GLY A 19 -3.97 6.09 3.30
CA GLY A 19 -5.42 6.21 3.15
C GLY A 19 -6.04 4.95 2.52
N ILE A 20 -5.42 4.41 1.48
CA ILE A 20 -5.89 3.18 0.81
C ILE A 20 -5.86 1.99 1.78
N TYR A 21 -4.75 1.77 2.49
CA TYR A 21 -4.64 0.66 3.43
C TYR A 21 -5.59 0.79 4.61
N PHE A 22 -5.72 2.01 5.15
CA PHE A 22 -6.66 2.26 6.23
C PHE A 22 -8.10 2.00 5.79
N ALA A 23 -8.50 2.51 4.62
CA ALA A 23 -9.83 2.27 4.07
C ALA A 23 -10.08 0.76 3.85
N ALA A 24 -9.10 0.02 3.34
CA ALA A 24 -9.21 -1.43 3.15
C ALA A 24 -9.40 -2.18 4.48
N LEU A 25 -8.61 -1.86 5.51
CA LEU A 25 -8.69 -2.47 6.83
C LEU A 25 -10.05 -2.19 7.49
N VAL A 26 -10.49 -0.93 7.48
CA VAL A 26 -11.76 -0.51 8.08
C VAL A 26 -12.94 -1.09 7.32
N PHE A 27 -12.91 -1.08 5.99
CA PHE A 27 -13.98 -1.60 5.16
C PHE A 27 -14.22 -3.09 5.44
N LEU A 28 -13.17 -3.92 5.40
CA LEU A 28 -13.33 -5.34 5.64
C LEU A 28 -13.70 -5.63 7.10
N SER A 29 -13.08 -4.93 8.06
CA SER A 29 -13.41 -5.11 9.48
C SER A 29 -14.86 -4.74 9.76
N GLY A 30 -15.32 -3.59 9.25
CA GLY A 30 -16.70 -3.15 9.37
C GLY A 30 -17.67 -4.09 8.67
N LEU A 31 -17.32 -4.63 7.50
CA LEU A 31 -18.14 -5.61 6.78
C LEU A 31 -18.31 -6.91 7.59
N VAL A 32 -17.23 -7.46 8.13
CA VAL A 32 -17.30 -8.69 8.95
C VAL A 32 -18.11 -8.44 10.23
N THR A 33 -17.91 -7.29 10.88
CA THR A 33 -18.70 -6.89 12.06
C THR A 33 -20.18 -6.77 11.73
N ALA A 34 -20.53 -6.09 10.63
CA ALA A 34 -21.90 -5.92 10.16
C ALA A 34 -22.59 -7.26 9.84
N LEU A 35 -21.89 -8.16 9.14
CA LEU A 35 -22.39 -9.50 8.84
C LEU A 35 -22.61 -10.37 10.08
N SER A 36 -21.90 -10.06 11.16
CA SER A 36 -22.02 -10.75 12.44
C SER A 36 -23.04 -10.09 13.38
N GLY A 37 -23.78 -9.08 12.89
CA GLY A 37 -24.82 -8.37 13.64
C GLY A 37 -24.31 -7.24 14.54
N GLY A 38 -23.03 -6.87 14.45
CA GLY A 38 -22.47 -5.72 15.14
C GLY A 38 -22.63 -4.42 14.32
N ASP A 39 -22.70 -3.28 15.00
CA ASP A 39 -22.93 -1.97 14.39
C ASP A 39 -21.75 -0.98 14.57
N SER A 40 -20.75 -1.36 15.37
CA SER A 40 -19.72 -0.44 15.82
C SER A 40 -18.34 -1.09 15.88
N LEU A 41 -17.32 -0.30 15.54
CA LEU A 41 -15.91 -0.62 15.76
C LEU A 41 -15.38 0.24 16.90
N LYS A 42 -14.62 -0.38 17.81
CA LYS A 42 -13.99 0.38 18.91
C LYS A 42 -13.01 1.40 18.33
N LEU A 43 -13.08 2.64 18.81
CA LEU A 43 -12.20 3.73 18.38
C LEU A 43 -10.70 3.36 18.49
N ILE A 44 -10.34 2.60 19.53
CA ILE A 44 -8.96 2.14 19.72
C ILE A 44 -8.48 1.22 18.59
N HIS A 45 -9.35 0.39 18.03
CA HIS A 45 -9.01 -0.46 16.88
C HIS A 45 -8.80 0.37 15.63
N LEU A 46 -9.63 1.40 15.41
CA LEU A 46 -9.44 2.33 14.29
C LEU A 46 -8.08 3.04 14.38
N LEU A 47 -7.68 3.51 15.57
CA LEU A 47 -6.37 4.12 15.77
C LEU A 47 -5.22 3.14 15.50
N GLN A 48 -5.34 1.90 15.95
CA GLN A 48 -4.34 0.86 15.69
C GLN A 48 -4.25 0.51 14.19
N MET A 49 -5.38 0.40 13.50
CA MET A 49 -5.44 0.19 12.05
C MET A 49 -4.80 1.35 11.29
N LEU A 50 -5.01 2.59 11.74
CA LEU A 50 -4.40 3.78 11.18
C LEU A 50 -2.87 3.75 11.33
N LEU A 51 -2.39 3.41 12.52
CA LEU A 51 -0.95 3.28 12.79
C LEU A 51 -0.32 2.17 11.95
N LEU A 52 -0.99 1.02 11.83
CA LEU A 52 -0.52 -0.06 10.97
C LEU A 52 -0.47 0.38 9.50
N ALA A 53 -1.53 1.00 9.00
CA ALA A 53 -1.60 1.52 7.62
C ALA A 53 -0.48 2.53 7.34
N MET A 54 -0.17 3.39 8.30
CA MET A 54 0.95 4.33 8.21
C MET A 54 2.29 3.61 8.10
N VAL A 55 2.55 2.60 8.95
CA VAL A 55 3.79 1.81 8.91
C VAL A 55 3.92 1.07 7.56
N VAL A 56 2.84 0.45 7.07
CA VAL A 56 2.84 -0.26 5.78
C VAL A 56 3.09 0.70 4.61
N ALA A 57 2.46 1.87 4.63
CA ALA A 57 2.65 2.90 3.61
C ALA A 57 4.07 3.45 3.61
N LEU A 58 4.64 3.75 4.77
CA LEU A 58 6.03 4.18 4.89
C LEU A 58 6.99 3.10 4.39
N ALA A 59 6.75 1.84 4.76
CA ALA A 59 7.51 0.71 4.27
C ALA A 59 7.42 0.58 2.73
N GLN A 60 6.25 0.83 2.14
CA GLN A 60 6.07 0.81 0.70
C GLN A 60 6.95 1.86 0.02
N VAL A 61 6.87 3.12 0.46
CA VAL A 61 7.64 4.21 -0.16
C VAL A 61 9.14 3.97 0.00
N LEU A 62 9.59 3.52 1.18
CA LEU A 62 11.01 3.25 1.44
C LEU A 62 11.55 2.04 0.66
N LEU A 63 10.75 0.97 0.53
CA LEU A 63 11.19 -0.27 -0.10
C LEU A 63 11.03 -0.26 -1.63
N LEU A 64 10.01 0.43 -2.16
CA LEU A 64 9.62 0.33 -3.57
C LEU A 64 9.92 1.60 -4.39
N GLU A 65 9.87 2.79 -3.79
CA GLU A 65 10.12 4.06 -4.50
C GLU A 65 11.58 4.56 -4.35
N GLY A 66 12.40 3.86 -3.57
CA GLY A 66 13.70 4.36 -3.10
C GLY A 66 14.71 4.79 -4.18
N LYS A 67 14.83 4.14 -5.35
CA LYS A 67 15.74 4.49 -6.45
C LYS A 67 15.29 3.87 -7.79
N ARG A 68 15.37 4.61 -8.90
CA ARG A 68 14.92 4.20 -10.25
C ARG A 68 15.79 3.11 -10.92
N THR A 69 16.82 2.59 -10.24
CA THR A 69 17.91 1.78 -10.84
C THR A 69 17.99 0.35 -10.27
N TYR A 70 16.86 -0.25 -9.90
CA TYR A 70 16.86 -1.63 -9.41
C TYR A 70 16.72 -2.65 -10.53
N SER A 71 17.48 -3.75 -10.43
CA SER A 71 17.32 -4.90 -11.32
C SER A 71 15.94 -5.55 -11.12
N LYS A 72 15.33 -6.08 -12.19
CA LYS A 72 13.99 -6.72 -12.15
C LYS A 72 13.86 -7.76 -11.03
N ARG A 73 14.94 -8.50 -10.74
CA ARG A 73 14.99 -9.54 -9.70
C ARG A 73 14.95 -8.96 -8.28
N GLU A 74 15.65 -7.86 -8.03
CA GLU A 74 15.69 -7.19 -6.72
C GLU A 74 14.34 -6.52 -6.40
N MET A 75 13.72 -5.93 -7.43
CA MET A 75 12.37 -5.36 -7.31
C MET A 75 11.34 -6.43 -6.94
N GLY A 76 11.43 -7.62 -7.54
CA GLY A 76 10.53 -8.74 -7.26
C GLY A 76 10.61 -9.24 -5.82
N TRP A 77 11.83 -9.49 -5.31
CA TRP A 77 12.00 -9.95 -3.92
C TRP A 77 11.57 -8.90 -2.90
N ARG A 78 11.90 -7.62 -3.10
CA ARG A 78 11.48 -6.54 -2.18
C ARG A 78 9.96 -6.36 -2.16
N SER A 79 9.31 -6.49 -3.33
CA SER A 79 7.85 -6.46 -3.43
C SER A 79 7.22 -7.63 -2.68
N ALA A 80 7.73 -8.85 -2.88
CA ALA A 80 7.26 -10.03 -2.17
C ALA A 80 7.47 -9.91 -0.65
N LEU A 81 8.64 -9.42 -0.21
CA LEU A 81 8.94 -9.17 1.20
C LEU A 81 8.01 -8.12 1.79
N TRP A 82 7.71 -7.05 1.06
CA TRP A 82 6.78 -6.02 1.53
C TRP A 82 5.35 -6.55 1.62
N VAL A 83 4.85 -7.31 0.63
CA VAL A 83 3.52 -7.94 0.68
C VAL A 83 3.43 -8.90 1.87
N ALA A 84 4.43 -9.77 2.04
CA ALA A 84 4.47 -10.72 3.14
C ALA A 84 4.57 -10.02 4.50
N GLY A 85 5.38 -8.97 4.59
CA GLY A 85 5.54 -8.15 5.79
C GLY A 85 4.27 -7.40 6.16
N ALA A 86 3.62 -6.75 5.19
CA ALA A 86 2.35 -6.05 5.41
C ALA A 86 1.25 -7.02 5.84
N THR A 87 1.10 -8.14 5.13
CA THR A 87 0.11 -9.18 5.44
C THR A 87 0.35 -9.78 6.83
N GLY A 88 1.60 -10.15 7.12
CA GLY A 88 2.00 -10.71 8.41
C GLY A 88 1.76 -9.72 9.55
N ALA A 89 2.14 -8.46 9.37
CA ALA A 89 1.89 -7.41 10.36
C ALA A 89 0.39 -7.21 10.61
N THR A 90 -0.45 -7.23 9.56
CA THR A 90 -1.91 -7.16 9.71
C THR A 90 -2.47 -8.33 10.51
N VAL A 91 -2.07 -9.55 10.22
CA VAL A 91 -2.55 -10.74 10.96
C VAL A 91 -2.06 -10.70 12.40
N ILE A 92 -0.79 -10.38 12.64
CA ILE A 92 -0.20 -10.28 13.98
C ILE A 92 -0.93 -9.21 14.79
N CYS A 93 -1.14 -8.01 14.23
CA CYS A 93 -1.87 -6.94 14.93
C CYS A 93 -3.33 -7.31 15.19
N ALA A 94 -4.01 -7.93 14.21
CA ALA A 94 -5.40 -8.36 14.39
C ALA A 94 -5.55 -9.38 15.53
N LEU A 95 -4.60 -10.32 15.65
CA LEU A 95 -4.56 -11.31 16.74
C LEU A 95 -4.13 -10.71 18.07
N ALA A 96 -3.07 -9.90 18.10
CA ALA A 96 -2.50 -9.33 19.32
C ALA A 96 -3.39 -8.27 19.98
N PHE A 97 -4.11 -7.48 19.17
CA PHE A 97 -5.00 -6.42 19.66
C PHE A 97 -6.47 -6.82 19.67
N GLY A 98 -6.80 -8.06 19.31
CA GLY A 98 -8.16 -8.58 19.37
C GLY A 98 -9.15 -7.81 18.50
N TRP A 99 -8.72 -7.34 17.31
CA TRP A 99 -9.59 -6.55 16.41
C TRP A 99 -10.88 -7.28 16.03
N MET A 100 -10.85 -8.60 16.06
CA MET A 100 -11.95 -9.49 15.70
C MET A 100 -12.33 -10.39 16.89
N GLU A 101 -12.13 -9.93 18.13
CA GLU A 101 -12.58 -10.66 19.33
C GLU A 101 -14.09 -10.89 19.30
N GLY A 102 -14.52 -12.13 19.54
CA GLY A 102 -15.92 -12.56 19.43
C GLY A 102 -16.34 -12.99 18.03
N LEU A 103 -15.46 -12.88 17.03
CA LEU A 103 -15.66 -13.39 15.67
C LEU A 103 -14.89 -14.71 15.47
N GLY A 104 -15.15 -15.38 14.34
CA GLY A 104 -14.48 -16.64 14.02
C GLY A 104 -12.95 -16.50 13.90
N SER A 105 -12.21 -17.55 14.25
CA SER A 105 -10.74 -17.59 14.14
C SER A 105 -10.21 -17.43 12.71
N TRP A 106 -11.08 -17.55 11.70
CA TRP A 106 -10.80 -17.30 10.30
C TRP A 106 -10.75 -15.81 9.92
N CYS A 107 -11.34 -14.91 10.73
CA CYS A 107 -11.45 -13.49 10.38
C CYS A 107 -10.09 -12.77 10.26
N PRO A 108 -9.10 -12.97 11.16
CA PRO A 108 -7.77 -12.38 11.00
C PRO A 108 -7.06 -12.83 9.72
N TRP A 109 -7.23 -14.10 9.32
CA TRP A 109 -6.67 -14.64 8.09
C TRP A 109 -7.33 -14.06 6.85
N LEU A 110 -8.66 -13.88 6.87
CA LEU A 110 -9.38 -13.20 5.81
C LEU A 110 -8.90 -11.75 5.65
N LEU A 111 -8.71 -11.04 6.76
CA LEU A 111 -8.16 -9.67 6.76
C LEU A 111 -6.75 -9.63 6.17
N GLY A 112 -5.89 -10.59 6.54
CA GLY A 112 -4.56 -10.75 5.95
C GLY A 112 -4.61 -11.01 4.44
N LEU A 113 -5.46 -11.94 3.98
CA LEU A 113 -5.61 -12.23 2.56
C LEU A 113 -6.11 -11.02 1.76
N PHE A 114 -7.05 -10.27 2.31
CA PHE A 114 -7.54 -9.05 1.69
C PHE A 114 -6.46 -7.96 1.64
N MET A 115 -5.65 -7.84 2.69
CA MET A 115 -4.49 -6.95 2.69
C MET A 115 -3.47 -7.36 1.63
N ALA A 116 -3.16 -8.66 1.52
CA ALA A 116 -2.26 -9.18 0.48
C ALA A 116 -2.78 -8.85 -0.92
N PHE A 117 -4.09 -9.02 -1.15
CA PHE A 117 -4.74 -8.64 -2.39
C PHE A 117 -4.61 -7.13 -2.67
N GLY A 118 -4.90 -6.28 -1.67
CA GLY A 118 -4.74 -4.83 -1.78
C GLY A 118 -3.28 -4.42 -2.10
N CYS A 119 -2.31 -5.03 -1.44
CA CYS A 119 -0.89 -4.83 -1.72
C CYS A 119 -0.51 -5.26 -3.14
N CYS A 120 -0.99 -6.41 -3.62
CA CYS A 120 -0.78 -6.86 -5.00
C CYS A 120 -1.41 -5.90 -6.02
N ALA A 121 -2.63 -5.41 -5.76
CA ALA A 121 -3.29 -4.42 -6.60
C ALA A 121 -2.48 -3.12 -6.67
N MET A 122 -1.91 -2.66 -5.55
CA MET A 122 -1.01 -1.50 -5.52
C MET A 122 0.26 -1.72 -6.34
N LEU A 123 0.86 -2.91 -6.29
CA LEU A 123 2.01 -3.24 -7.13
C LEU A 123 1.67 -3.23 -8.63
N LEU A 124 0.47 -3.69 -9.00
CA LEU A 124 -0.03 -3.59 -10.37
C LEU A 124 -0.27 -2.13 -10.78
N GLY A 125 -0.83 -1.31 -9.90
CA GLY A 125 -1.00 0.13 -10.13
C GLY A 125 0.33 0.83 -10.40
N LEU A 126 1.34 0.57 -9.56
CA LEU A 126 2.70 1.07 -9.75
C LEU A 126 3.32 0.60 -11.06
N LYS A 127 3.03 -0.63 -11.49
CA LYS A 127 3.49 -1.14 -12.78
C LYS A 127 2.87 -0.36 -13.93
N PHE A 128 1.55 -0.14 -13.91
CA PHE A 128 0.86 0.63 -14.95
C PHE A 128 1.33 2.08 -15.03
N GLU A 129 1.58 2.72 -13.89
CA GLU A 129 2.16 4.06 -13.84
C GLU A 129 3.54 4.10 -14.51
N ARG A 130 4.41 3.12 -14.21
CA ARG A 130 5.74 3.01 -14.85
C ARG A 130 5.67 2.76 -16.35
N ASP A 131 4.73 1.92 -16.79
CA ASP A 131 4.56 1.61 -18.21
C ASP A 131 4.05 2.86 -18.96
N ALA A 132 3.13 3.64 -18.37
CA ALA A 132 2.64 4.89 -18.93
C ALA A 132 3.74 5.97 -19.02
N ASP A 133 4.54 6.12 -17.97
CA ASP A 133 5.70 7.01 -17.94
C ASP A 133 6.71 6.67 -19.05
N THR A 134 6.93 5.38 -19.29
CA THR A 134 7.89 4.91 -20.31
C THR A 134 7.41 5.30 -21.71
N VAL A 135 6.13 5.10 -22.01
CA VAL A 135 5.53 5.51 -23.29
C VAL A 135 5.59 7.04 -23.47
N HIS A 136 5.36 7.80 -22.39
CA HIS A 136 5.47 9.26 -22.45
C HIS A 136 6.90 9.71 -22.75
N LEU A 137 7.89 9.15 -22.04
CA LEU A 137 9.31 9.43 -22.24
C LEU A 137 9.79 9.08 -23.65
N GLU A 138 9.36 7.94 -24.20
CA GLU A 138 9.70 7.55 -25.56
C GLU A 138 9.16 8.55 -26.59
N ARG A 139 7.91 9.00 -26.44
CA ARG A 139 7.33 10.04 -27.30
C ARG A 139 8.08 11.36 -27.22
N GLU A 140 8.46 11.80 -26.01
CA GLU A 140 9.24 13.02 -25.83
C GLU A 140 10.63 12.90 -26.47
N LEU A 141 11.27 11.74 -26.34
CA LEU A 141 12.58 11.45 -26.92
C LEU A 141 12.53 11.42 -28.45
N GLU A 142 11.48 10.85 -29.03
CA GLU A 142 11.24 10.88 -30.48
C GLU A 142 10.99 12.29 -31.00
N ALA A 143 10.18 13.09 -30.29
CA ALA A 143 9.94 14.49 -30.63
C ALA A 143 11.23 15.33 -30.57
N TYR A 144 12.08 15.09 -29.56
CA TYR A 144 13.39 15.72 -29.46
C TYR A 144 14.33 15.31 -30.60
N LYS A 145 14.39 14.01 -30.94
CA LYS A 145 15.19 13.49 -32.06
C LYS A 145 14.74 14.01 -33.43
N LYS A 146 13.45 14.27 -33.61
CA LYS A 146 12.89 14.83 -34.85
C LYS A 146 13.10 16.34 -34.99
N GLY A 147 13.65 17.02 -33.98
CA GLY A 147 13.91 18.46 -34.02
C GLY A 147 12.67 19.33 -33.86
N ASP A 148 11.54 18.76 -33.42
CA ASP A 148 10.26 19.47 -33.27
C ASP A 148 10.18 20.34 -31.99
N ARG A 149 11.24 20.37 -31.17
CA ARG A 149 11.35 21.34 -30.07
C ARG A 149 12.28 22.48 -30.47
N LYS A 150 11.70 23.60 -30.90
CA LYS A 150 12.29 24.93 -30.68
C LYS A 150 12.07 25.34 -29.24
#